data_AF-R9ICW8-F1
#
_entry.id   AF-R9ICW8-F1
#
_cell.length_a   1.000
_cell.length_b   1.000
_cell.length_c   1.000
_cell.angle_alpha   90.00
_cell.angle_beta   90.00
_cell.angle_gamma   90.00
#
_symmetry.space_group_name_H-M   'P 1'
#
loop_
_entity.id
_entity.type
_entity.pdbx_description
1 polymer ?
#
loop_
_entity_poly.entity_id
_entity_poly.type
_entity_poly.pdbx_seq_one_letter_code
_entity_poly.pdbx_strand_id
1 'polypeptide(L)'
;MKRTKISFVGEKPIFTGSPQIVPGGFNLDREKQRFSVGDIIPAGTLAIFDEVTRKVQIVKTAKVKTISTKDKKVITLYSNGYCSPCFSVGDKLLQAKSVSGTFEDAPSIVSIEKPGVSNAPYVITLSAEISGLAVNDVLVEVVESSTNAAVIGEPNSLTIEEVTVKEFETAIDVTEDTMQYAVMERRVLPIPDSMKDSTKRYLKANSHIRLSQTY
;
A
#
# COMPACT_ATOMS: atom_id res chain seq x y z
N MET A 1 13.34 -21.99 -5.04
CA MET A 1 13.11 -22.20 -3.59
C MET A 1 11.61 -22.45 -3.41
N LYS A 2 11.20 -23.67 -3.02
CA LYS A 2 9.77 -24.02 -2.85
C LYS A 2 9.21 -23.21 -1.68
N ARG A 3 8.26 -22.32 -1.96
CA ARG A 3 7.60 -21.47 -0.96
C ARG A 3 6.72 -22.37 -0.09
N THR A 4 6.97 -22.38 1.21
CA THR A 4 6.09 -23.02 2.19
C THR A 4 4.77 -22.23 2.18
N LYS A 5 3.66 -22.84 1.75
CA LYS A 5 2.33 -22.25 1.94
C LYS A 5 2.08 -22.19 3.45
N ILE A 6 1.90 -20.98 4.00
CA ILE A 6 1.83 -20.73 5.45
C ILE A 6 0.41 -20.99 6.02
N SER A 7 -0.51 -21.57 5.26
CA SER A 7 -1.78 -22.04 5.80
C SER A 7 -2.39 -23.15 4.94
N PHE A 8 -2.80 -24.24 5.61
CA PHE A 8 -3.65 -25.31 5.06
C PHE A 8 -5.10 -25.23 5.60
N VAL A 9 -5.45 -24.11 6.26
CA VAL A 9 -6.80 -23.82 6.76
C VAL A 9 -7.31 -22.58 6.02
N GLY A 10 -8.61 -22.56 5.70
CA GLY A 10 -9.28 -21.63 4.78
C GLY A 10 -8.62 -20.26 4.62
N GLU A 11 -8.33 -19.90 3.37
CA GLU A 11 -7.76 -18.61 2.99
C GLU A 11 -8.45 -17.49 3.78
N LYS A 12 -7.69 -16.74 4.57
CA LYS A 12 -8.21 -15.61 5.34
C LYS A 12 -8.67 -14.54 4.37
N PRO A 13 -9.97 -14.39 4.10
CA PRO A 13 -10.39 -13.59 2.97
C PRO A 13 -10.30 -12.11 3.36
N ILE A 14 -9.82 -11.28 2.42
CA ILE A 14 -9.82 -9.82 2.56
C ILE A 14 -11.09 -9.18 1.97
N PHE A 15 -11.79 -9.90 1.10
CA PHE A 15 -13.11 -9.55 0.60
C PHE A 15 -14.16 -10.46 1.26
N THR A 16 -15.39 -9.98 1.47
CA THR A 16 -16.49 -10.82 1.98
C THR A 16 -17.03 -11.82 0.95
N GLY A 17 -16.57 -11.72 -0.30
CA GLY A 17 -16.81 -12.66 -1.40
C GLY A 17 -15.94 -12.29 -2.60
N SER A 18 -16.10 -12.98 -3.73
CA SER A 18 -15.27 -12.74 -4.91
C SER A 18 -15.60 -11.39 -5.55
N PRO A 19 -14.63 -10.45 -5.64
CA PRO A 19 -14.82 -9.22 -6.40
C PRO A 19 -14.75 -9.49 -7.90
N GLN A 20 -15.27 -8.54 -8.70
CA GLN A 20 -15.08 -8.52 -10.14
C GLN A 20 -13.69 -7.96 -10.49
N ILE A 21 -13.00 -8.63 -11.41
CA ILE A 21 -11.67 -8.22 -11.91
C ILE A 21 -11.84 -7.34 -13.14
N VAL A 22 -11.03 -6.29 -13.27
CA VAL A 22 -10.97 -5.52 -14.52
C VAL A 22 -10.43 -6.44 -15.64
N PRO A 23 -11.18 -6.63 -16.75
CA PRO A 23 -10.76 -7.54 -17.80
C PRO A 23 -9.59 -7.00 -18.64
N GLY A 24 -8.83 -7.92 -19.23
CA GLY A 24 -7.79 -7.62 -20.21
C GLY A 24 -6.35 -7.61 -19.67
N GLY A 25 -6.16 -7.82 -18.36
CA GLY A 25 -4.85 -7.96 -17.73
C GLY A 25 -4.06 -6.65 -17.65
N PHE A 26 -3.27 -6.51 -16.58
CA PHE A 26 -2.43 -5.35 -16.35
C PHE A 26 -1.04 -5.76 -15.87
N ASN A 27 -0.08 -4.86 -16.06
CA ASN A 27 1.28 -5.02 -15.57
C ASN A 27 1.63 -3.93 -14.56
N LEU A 28 2.40 -4.29 -13.54
CA LEU A 28 2.94 -3.32 -12.57
C LEU A 28 3.81 -2.27 -13.28
N ASP A 29 3.59 -0.99 -12.97
CA ASP A 29 4.39 0.13 -13.44
C ASP A 29 5.67 0.27 -12.62
N ARG A 30 6.75 -0.37 -13.08
CA ARG A 30 8.08 -0.28 -12.45
C ARG A 30 8.91 0.91 -12.93
N GLU A 31 8.43 1.65 -13.93
CA GLU A 31 9.13 2.83 -14.45
C GLU A 31 8.84 4.04 -13.58
N LYS A 32 7.58 4.18 -13.14
CA LYS A 32 7.15 5.30 -12.29
C LYS A 32 7.22 4.99 -10.80
N GLN A 33 7.47 3.75 -10.41
CA GLN A 33 7.56 3.34 -9.00
C GLN A 33 8.71 2.38 -8.72
N ARG A 34 9.30 2.52 -7.54
CA ARG A 34 10.41 1.68 -7.11
C ARG A 34 9.87 0.36 -6.56
N PHE A 35 10.31 -0.74 -7.15
CA PHE A 35 10.07 -2.09 -6.65
C PHE A 35 11.31 -2.95 -6.87
N SER A 36 11.73 -3.67 -5.83
CA SER A 36 12.80 -4.67 -5.95
C SER A 36 12.22 -6.00 -6.40
N VAL A 37 13.01 -6.78 -7.14
CA VAL A 37 12.62 -8.14 -7.51
C VAL A 37 12.45 -8.97 -6.24
N GLY A 38 11.33 -9.68 -6.14
CA GLY A 38 10.95 -10.46 -4.96
C GLY A 38 10.23 -9.66 -3.87
N ASP A 39 10.00 -8.36 -4.05
CA ASP A 39 9.09 -7.63 -3.17
C ASP A 39 7.67 -8.19 -3.28
N ILE A 40 6.94 -8.14 -2.17
CA ILE A 40 5.60 -8.69 -2.04
C ILE A 40 4.62 -7.52 -1.91
N ILE A 41 3.68 -7.43 -2.84
CA ILE A 41 2.53 -6.52 -2.77
C ILE A 41 1.38 -7.33 -2.17
N PRO A 42 0.89 -6.99 -0.97
CA PRO A 42 -0.18 -7.75 -0.34
C PRO A 42 -1.49 -7.58 -1.11
N ALA A 43 -2.39 -8.56 -0.94
CA ALA A 43 -3.74 -8.46 -1.46
C ALA A 43 -4.50 -7.29 -0.79
N GLY A 44 -5.40 -6.65 -1.52
CA GLY A 44 -6.18 -5.51 -1.04
C GLY A 44 -5.36 -4.22 -0.90
N THR A 45 -4.23 -4.13 -1.57
CA THR A 45 -3.46 -2.88 -1.64
C THR A 45 -4.13 -1.93 -2.63
N LEU A 46 -4.22 -0.65 -2.27
CA LEU A 46 -4.73 0.40 -3.14
C LEU A 46 -3.94 0.48 -4.44
N ALA A 47 -4.66 0.52 -5.56
CA ALA A 47 -4.10 0.53 -6.89
C ALA A 47 -4.77 1.59 -7.78
N ILE A 48 -4.01 2.07 -8.76
CA ILE A 48 -4.46 2.95 -9.83
C ILE A 48 -4.18 2.19 -11.12
N PHE A 49 -5.23 1.71 -11.79
CA PHE A 49 -5.08 1.13 -13.12
C PHE A 49 -5.36 2.18 -14.19
N ASP A 50 -4.63 2.08 -15.29
CA ASP A 50 -4.80 2.87 -16.51
C ASP A 50 -5.09 1.93 -17.68
N GLU A 51 -6.29 2.04 -18.25
CA GLU A 51 -6.76 1.20 -19.36
C GLU A 51 -5.99 1.44 -20.66
N VAL A 52 -5.46 2.65 -20.87
CA VAL A 52 -4.77 3.02 -22.09
C VAL A 52 -3.37 2.41 -22.10
N THR A 53 -2.65 2.56 -20.99
CA THR A 53 -1.27 2.06 -20.87
C THR A 53 -1.20 0.59 -20.43
N ARG A 54 -2.31 0.03 -19.92
CA ARG A 54 -2.37 -1.32 -19.32
C ARG A 54 -1.39 -1.49 -18.17
N LYS A 55 -1.15 -0.41 -17.43
CA LYS A 55 -0.27 -0.37 -16.27
C LYS A 55 -1.06 -0.16 -14.99
N VAL A 56 -0.52 -0.69 -13.90
CA VAL A 56 -1.03 -0.50 -12.54
C VAL A 56 0.04 0.10 -11.68
N GLN A 57 -0.32 1.19 -10.99
CA GLN A 57 0.47 1.80 -9.94
C GLN A 57 -0.13 1.44 -8.58
N ILE A 58 0.73 1.26 -7.58
CA ILE A 58 0.35 0.86 -6.23
C ILE A 58 0.49 2.06 -5.30
N VAL A 59 -0.58 2.40 -4.57
CA VAL A 59 -0.51 3.43 -3.55
C VAL A 59 0.02 2.80 -2.27
N LYS A 60 1.32 2.95 -2.01
CA LYS A 60 1.97 2.36 -0.84
C LYS A 60 1.60 3.15 0.42
N THR A 61 0.97 2.47 1.38
CA THR A 61 0.59 3.05 2.67
C THR A 61 1.02 2.15 3.82
N ALA A 62 1.24 2.76 5.00
CA ALA A 62 1.48 2.01 6.22
C ALA A 62 1.08 2.80 7.46
N LYS A 63 0.74 2.07 8.53
CA LYS A 63 0.37 2.68 9.80
C LYS A 63 1.56 2.64 10.75
N VAL A 64 1.83 3.76 11.44
CA VAL A 64 2.88 3.85 12.45
C VAL A 64 2.47 3.07 13.70
N LYS A 65 3.31 2.11 14.10
CA LYS A 65 3.15 1.32 15.33
C LYS A 65 3.90 1.94 16.49
N THR A 66 5.18 2.26 16.30
CA THR A 66 6.01 2.93 17.29
C THR A 66 7.04 3.83 16.60
N ILE A 67 7.46 4.88 17.30
CA ILE A 67 8.54 5.77 16.90
C ILE A 67 9.63 5.63 17.96
N SER A 68 10.88 5.45 17.53
CA SER A 68 12.00 5.32 18.45
C SER A 68 12.19 6.62 19.24
N THR A 69 12.39 6.49 20.56
CA THR A 69 12.64 7.62 21.45
C THR A 69 14.08 8.14 21.35
N LYS A 70 15.00 7.31 20.84
CA LYS A 70 16.42 7.67 20.67
C LYS A 70 16.69 8.35 19.34
N ASP A 71 16.00 7.91 18.29
CA ASP A 71 16.11 8.47 16.95
C ASP A 71 14.73 8.43 16.28
N LYS A 72 14.10 9.60 16.16
CA LYS A 72 12.77 9.74 15.57
C LYS A 72 12.71 9.40 14.07
N LYS A 73 13.86 9.22 13.42
CA LYS A 73 13.95 8.71 12.04
C LYS A 73 13.64 7.22 11.95
N VAL A 74 13.78 6.48 13.05
CA VAL A 74 13.53 5.04 13.10
C VAL A 74 12.09 4.78 13.53
N ILE A 75 11.31 4.23 12.61
CA ILE A 75 9.88 4.02 12.76
C ILE A 75 9.55 2.55 12.57
N THR A 76 8.81 1.97 13.52
CA THR A 76 8.23 0.63 13.34
C THR A 76 6.81 0.77 12.80
N LEU A 77 6.54 0.09 11.70
CA LEU A 77 5.24 0.05 11.04
C LEU A 77 4.43 -1.17 11.49
N TYR A 78 3.11 -1.05 11.40
CA TYR A 78 2.22 -2.19 11.56
C TYR A 78 2.45 -3.17 10.42
N SER A 79 2.86 -4.37 10.78
CA SER A 79 2.88 -5.56 9.91
C SER A 79 2.24 -6.70 10.69
N ASN A 80 1.37 -7.46 10.03
CA ASN A 80 0.69 -8.60 10.61
C ASN A 80 0.59 -9.74 9.57
N GLY A 81 -0.02 -10.85 9.96
CA GLY A 81 -0.21 -12.00 9.07
C GLY A 81 -1.19 -11.79 7.90
N TYR A 82 -1.81 -10.61 7.78
CA TYR A 82 -2.71 -10.25 6.67
C TYR A 82 -2.03 -9.29 5.68
N CYS A 83 -1.33 -8.28 6.18
CA CYS A 83 -0.70 -7.25 5.38
C CYS A 83 0.66 -6.84 5.96
N SER A 84 1.65 -6.74 5.08
CA SER A 84 2.95 -6.13 5.35
C SER A 84 3.15 -4.95 4.39
N PRO A 85 3.66 -3.80 4.85
CA PRO A 85 4.00 -2.70 3.95
C PRO A 85 4.95 -3.15 2.83
N CYS A 86 4.82 -2.53 1.65
CA CYS A 86 5.58 -2.84 0.44
C CYS A 86 6.51 -1.70 -0.02
N PHE A 87 7.03 -0.92 0.93
CA PHE A 87 8.01 0.14 0.64
C PHE A 87 9.34 -0.41 0.14
N SER A 88 10.05 0.43 -0.60
CA SER A 88 11.39 0.18 -1.11
C SER A 88 12.36 1.26 -0.63
N VAL A 89 13.65 0.93 -0.57
CA VAL A 89 14.69 1.91 -0.21
C VAL A 89 14.70 3.03 -1.24
N GLY A 90 14.74 4.27 -0.77
CA GLY A 90 14.64 5.49 -1.58
C GLY A 90 13.23 6.04 -1.75
N ASP A 91 12.18 5.30 -1.36
CA ASP A 91 10.81 5.84 -1.35
C ASP A 91 10.73 7.05 -0.41
N LYS A 92 10.02 8.10 -0.81
CA LYS A 92 9.78 9.29 0.00
C LYS A 92 8.43 9.20 0.67
N LEU A 93 8.36 9.50 1.96
CA LEU A 93 7.15 9.32 2.77
C LEU A 93 6.73 10.62 3.44
N LEU A 94 5.42 10.86 3.46
CA LEU A 94 4.79 11.89 4.28
C LEU A 94 3.56 11.33 5.00
N GLN A 95 3.05 12.10 5.98
CA GLN A 95 1.78 11.79 6.62
C GLN A 95 0.63 11.97 5.62
N ALA A 96 -0.22 10.96 5.47
CA ALA A 96 -1.31 10.96 4.50
C ALA A 96 -2.33 12.10 4.72
N LYS A 97 -2.47 12.57 5.97
CA LYS A 97 -3.36 13.68 6.34
C LYS A 97 -2.78 15.07 6.08
N SER A 98 -1.49 15.18 5.75
CA SER A 98 -0.79 16.47 5.62
C SER A 98 0.34 16.42 4.57
N VAL A 99 0.06 15.81 3.41
CA VAL A 99 0.96 15.85 2.25
C VAL A 99 1.07 17.30 1.76
N SER A 100 2.26 17.87 1.89
CA SER A 100 2.57 19.26 1.54
C SER A 100 4.09 19.46 1.43
N GLY A 101 4.52 20.60 0.90
CA GLY A 101 5.94 20.93 0.72
C GLY A 101 6.53 20.45 -0.60
N THR A 102 7.84 20.59 -0.74
CA THR A 102 8.59 20.18 -1.94
C THR A 102 8.87 18.68 -1.92
N PHE A 103 9.04 18.08 -3.10
CA PHE A 103 9.41 16.67 -3.19
C PHE A 103 10.85 16.42 -2.70
N GLU A 104 11.77 17.36 -2.95
CA GLU A 104 13.17 17.26 -2.54
C GLU A 104 13.31 17.15 -1.01
N ASP A 105 12.54 17.93 -0.26
CA ASP A 105 12.58 17.96 1.21
C ASP A 105 11.90 16.76 1.88
N ALA A 106 11.08 16.00 1.15
CA ALA A 106 10.36 14.86 1.71
C ALA A 106 11.35 13.78 2.21
N PRO A 107 11.21 13.27 3.45
CA PRO A 107 12.11 12.24 3.99
C PRO A 107 12.07 10.96 3.16
N SER A 108 13.25 10.44 2.81
CA SER A 108 13.42 9.21 2.04
C SER A 108 13.79 8.04 2.95
N ILE A 109 13.37 6.83 2.60
CA ILE A 109 13.76 5.61 3.30
C ILE A 109 15.23 5.28 2.98
N VAL A 110 16.07 5.21 4.01
CA VAL A 110 17.49 4.86 3.93
C VAL A 110 17.68 3.36 4.07
N SER A 111 16.97 2.73 5.00
CA SER A 111 17.03 1.28 5.22
C SER A 111 15.68 0.73 5.66
N ILE A 112 15.48 -0.55 5.34
CA ILE A 112 14.30 -1.32 5.72
C ILE A 112 14.79 -2.60 6.39
N GLU A 113 14.39 -2.79 7.64
CA GLU A 113 14.56 -4.06 8.35
C GLU A 113 13.24 -4.81 8.29
N LYS A 114 13.17 -5.79 7.38
CA LYS A 114 12.05 -6.74 7.27
C LYS A 114 12.55 -8.15 7.63
N PRO A 115 12.29 -8.65 8.84
CA PRO A 115 12.58 -10.05 9.12
C PRO A 115 11.69 -10.92 8.25
N GLY A 116 12.24 -11.94 7.58
CA GLY A 116 11.54 -12.80 6.61
C GLY A 116 10.47 -13.74 7.22
N VAL A 117 9.87 -13.35 8.34
CA VAL A 117 8.86 -14.11 9.08
C VAL A 117 7.61 -13.26 9.30
N SER A 118 6.43 -13.89 9.23
CA SER A 118 5.15 -13.21 9.43
C SER A 118 5.05 -12.57 10.83
N ASN A 119 4.41 -11.39 10.93
CA ASN A 119 4.30 -10.56 12.16
C ASN A 119 5.62 -9.96 12.68
N ALA A 120 6.70 -10.05 11.92
CA ALA A 120 7.92 -9.36 12.27
C ALA A 120 7.74 -7.83 12.24
N PRO A 121 8.45 -7.09 13.10
CA PRO A 121 8.45 -5.64 13.03
C PRO A 121 9.01 -5.20 11.67
N TYR A 122 8.23 -4.42 10.94
CA TYR A 122 8.69 -3.76 9.72
C TYR A 122 9.26 -2.42 10.15
N VAL A 123 10.59 -2.31 10.23
CA VAL A 123 11.26 -1.09 10.71
C VAL A 123 11.85 -0.36 9.52
N ILE A 124 11.59 0.94 9.44
CA ILE A 124 12.18 1.83 8.44
C ILE A 124 13.05 2.87 9.14
N THR A 125 14.15 3.23 8.49
CA THR A 125 14.98 4.38 8.88
C THR A 125 14.87 5.44 7.80
N LEU A 126 14.44 6.65 8.17
CA LEU A 126 14.31 7.79 7.26
C LEU A 126 15.59 8.65 7.23
N SER A 127 15.78 9.42 6.17
CA SER A 127 16.88 10.39 6.07
C SER A 127 16.72 11.56 7.04
N ALA A 128 15.47 11.98 7.26
CA ALA A 128 15.06 13.02 8.20
C ALA A 128 13.81 12.59 8.98
N GLU A 129 13.57 13.21 10.14
CA GLU A 129 12.34 12.96 10.89
C GLU A 129 11.14 13.63 10.19
N ILE A 130 9.97 13.01 10.30
CA ILE A 130 8.71 13.62 9.85
C ILE A 130 8.16 14.43 11.02
N SER A 131 8.12 15.76 10.87
CA SER A 131 7.61 16.65 11.91
C SER A 131 6.15 16.32 12.28
N GLY A 132 5.87 16.28 13.58
CA GLY A 132 4.53 16.00 14.11
C GLY A 132 4.03 14.57 13.92
N LEU A 133 4.87 13.63 13.48
CA LEU A 133 4.46 12.23 13.32
C LEU A 133 4.13 11.59 14.66
N ALA A 134 2.97 10.96 14.75
CA ALA A 134 2.51 10.27 15.95
C ALA A 134 2.23 8.78 15.69
N VAL A 135 2.14 8.02 16.78
CA VAL A 135 1.66 6.63 16.73
C VAL A 135 0.22 6.60 16.19
N ASN A 136 -0.09 5.60 15.38
CA ASN A 136 -1.33 5.43 14.61
C ASN A 136 -1.51 6.33 13.39
N ASP A 137 -0.59 7.26 13.11
CA ASP A 137 -0.63 7.99 11.84
C ASP A 137 -0.39 7.06 10.66
N VAL A 138 -0.95 7.45 9.50
CA VAL A 138 -0.77 6.73 8.24
C VAL A 138 0.26 7.47 7.40
N LEU A 139 1.29 6.76 6.98
CA LEU A 139 2.28 7.20 6.01
C LEU A 139 1.84 6.79 4.61
N VAL A 140 2.14 7.63 3.64
CA VAL A 140 1.91 7.38 2.21
C VAL A 140 3.19 7.70 1.42
N GLU A 141 3.46 6.91 0.39
CA GLU A 141 4.47 7.25 -0.61
C GLU A 141 4.07 8.52 -1.36
N VAL A 142 5.02 9.44 -1.48
CA VAL A 142 4.87 10.65 -2.29
C VAL A 142 5.77 10.59 -3.51
N VAL A 143 5.28 11.19 -4.59
CA VAL A 143 5.97 11.36 -5.86
C VAL A 143 6.11 12.85 -6.17
N GLU A 144 6.98 13.16 -7.12
CA GLU A 144 7.15 14.52 -7.60
C GLU A 144 5.99 14.91 -8.51
N SER A 145 5.31 16.01 -8.19
CA SER A 145 4.37 16.68 -9.07
C SER A 145 4.84 18.10 -9.32
N SER A 146 5.42 18.31 -10.49
CA SER A 146 6.22 19.51 -10.83
C SER A 146 7.41 19.68 -9.90
N THR A 147 7.23 20.28 -8.73
CA THR A 147 8.25 20.47 -7.69
C THR A 147 7.75 20.06 -6.30
N ASN A 148 6.45 19.79 -6.17
CA ASN A 148 5.79 19.55 -4.90
C ASN A 148 5.70 18.06 -4.62
N ALA A 149 5.70 17.69 -3.34
CA ALA A 149 5.36 16.35 -2.91
C ALA A 149 3.85 16.14 -3.08
N ALA A 150 3.47 15.11 -3.84
CA ALA A 150 2.08 14.73 -4.04
C ALA A 150 1.90 13.22 -3.87
N VAL A 151 0.68 12.80 -3.56
CA VAL A 151 0.32 11.38 -3.66
C VAL A 151 0.29 11.00 -5.14
N ILE A 152 0.70 9.76 -5.46
CA ILE A 152 0.77 9.26 -6.84
C ILE A 152 -0.54 9.41 -7.62
N GLY A 153 -1.68 9.37 -6.94
CA GLY A 153 -2.99 9.65 -7.51
C GLY A 153 -4.11 9.16 -6.59
N GLU A 154 -5.35 9.23 -7.07
CA GLU A 154 -6.50 8.68 -6.36
C GLU A 154 -6.71 7.21 -6.76
N PRO A 155 -6.66 6.26 -5.81
CA PRO A 155 -6.81 4.83 -6.12
C PRO A 155 -8.22 4.52 -6.60
N ASN A 156 -8.30 3.87 -7.77
CA ASN A 156 -9.55 3.44 -8.42
C ASN A 156 -9.79 1.94 -8.30
N SER A 157 -8.83 1.17 -7.78
CA SER A 157 -8.93 -0.27 -7.61
C SER A 157 -8.14 -0.78 -6.40
N LEU A 158 -8.21 -2.09 -6.17
CA LEU A 158 -7.44 -2.82 -5.17
C LEU A 158 -6.81 -4.05 -5.81
N THR A 159 -5.65 -4.48 -5.33
CA THR A 159 -5.08 -5.78 -5.72
C THR A 159 -5.95 -6.92 -5.20
N ILE A 160 -6.15 -7.96 -6.01
CA ILE A 160 -7.04 -9.07 -5.63
C ILE A 160 -6.30 -10.13 -4.84
N GLU A 161 -5.06 -10.39 -5.21
CA GLU A 161 -4.19 -11.38 -4.60
C GLU A 161 -2.82 -10.79 -4.24
N GLU A 162 -2.03 -11.60 -3.53
CA GLU A 162 -0.65 -11.25 -3.24
C GLU A 162 0.20 -11.37 -4.52
N VAL A 163 0.86 -10.30 -4.90
CA VAL A 163 1.70 -10.24 -6.10
C VAL A 163 3.17 -10.19 -5.70
N THR A 164 3.95 -11.13 -6.21
CA THR A 164 5.42 -11.08 -6.09
C THR A 164 6.00 -10.38 -7.30
N VAL A 165 6.77 -9.31 -7.07
CA VAL A 165 7.44 -8.55 -8.13
C VAL A 165 8.48 -9.44 -8.81
N LYS A 166 8.32 -9.62 -10.12
CA LYS A 166 9.20 -10.41 -10.98
C LYS A 166 10.28 -9.52 -11.60
N GLU A 167 11.33 -10.15 -12.10
CA GLU A 167 12.45 -9.47 -12.77
C GLU A 167 12.02 -8.71 -14.02
N PHE A 168 11.14 -9.32 -14.82
CA PHE A 168 10.59 -8.73 -16.04
C PHE A 168 9.19 -8.18 -15.78
N GLU A 169 8.18 -8.73 -16.45
CA GLU A 169 6.78 -8.34 -16.29
C GLU A 169 6.18 -8.96 -15.04
N THR A 170 5.51 -8.11 -14.27
CA THR A 170 4.72 -8.51 -13.11
C THR A 170 3.25 -8.26 -13.44
N ALA A 171 2.58 -9.31 -13.91
CA ALA A 171 1.14 -9.29 -14.11
C ALA A 171 0.43 -9.06 -12.77
N ILE A 172 -0.60 -8.23 -12.79
CA ILE A 172 -1.35 -7.83 -11.60
C ILE A 172 -2.82 -7.67 -11.94
N ASP A 173 -3.65 -8.39 -11.20
CA ASP A 173 -5.09 -8.30 -11.30
C ASP A 173 -5.64 -7.34 -10.26
N VAL A 174 -6.58 -6.50 -10.69
CA VAL A 174 -7.15 -5.42 -9.89
C VAL A 174 -8.67 -5.48 -9.91
N THR A 175 -9.28 -5.05 -8.81
CA THR A 175 -10.74 -5.00 -8.63
C THR A 175 -11.38 -3.90 -9.46
N GLU A 176 -12.43 -4.24 -10.19
CA GLU A 176 -13.35 -3.31 -10.84
C GLU A 176 -14.50 -2.94 -9.89
N ASP A 177 -15.16 -3.96 -9.33
CA ASP A 177 -16.35 -3.85 -8.51
C ASP A 177 -16.31 -4.89 -7.37
N THR A 178 -16.77 -4.50 -6.17
CA THR A 178 -16.96 -5.44 -5.04
C THR A 178 -18.31 -6.15 -5.09
N MET A 179 -19.18 -5.80 -6.03
CA MET A 179 -20.54 -6.26 -6.22
C MET A 179 -21.36 -6.08 -4.92
N GLN A 180 -21.97 -7.16 -4.43
CA GLN A 180 -22.68 -7.19 -3.15
C GLN A 180 -21.76 -7.36 -1.93
N TYR A 181 -20.47 -7.60 -2.16
CA TYR A 181 -19.47 -7.84 -1.13
C TYR A 181 -18.79 -6.53 -0.69
N ALA A 182 -17.77 -6.65 0.13
CA ALA A 182 -16.98 -5.52 0.60
C ALA A 182 -15.56 -5.96 0.96
N VAL A 183 -14.64 -5.00 0.93
CA VAL A 183 -13.27 -5.15 1.41
C VAL A 183 -13.26 -4.99 2.93
N MET A 184 -12.63 -5.91 3.64
CA MET A 184 -12.44 -5.86 5.08
C MET A 184 -11.26 -4.93 5.42
N GLU A 185 -11.54 -3.66 5.71
CA GLU A 185 -10.51 -2.62 5.88
C GLU A 185 -9.44 -2.96 6.92
N ARG A 186 -9.81 -3.71 7.96
CA ARG A 186 -8.92 -4.08 9.07
C ARG A 186 -7.90 -5.17 8.69
N ARG A 187 -8.07 -5.78 7.52
CA ARG A 187 -7.23 -6.87 6.99
C ARG A 187 -6.32 -6.42 5.84
N VAL A 188 -6.44 -5.17 5.40
CA VAL A 188 -5.63 -4.59 4.32
C VAL A 188 -4.72 -3.49 4.86
N LEU A 189 -3.82 -2.99 4.02
CA LEU A 189 -3.03 -1.81 4.35
C LEU A 189 -3.96 -0.60 4.61
N PRO A 190 -3.57 0.32 5.51
CA PRO A 190 -4.45 1.41 5.91
C PRO A 190 -4.83 2.26 4.69
N ILE A 191 -6.13 2.48 4.51
CA ILE A 191 -6.68 3.37 3.50
C ILE A 191 -6.87 4.76 4.13
N PRO A 192 -6.11 5.79 3.71
CA PRO A 192 -6.29 7.15 4.19
C PRO A 192 -7.72 7.66 3.95
N ASP A 193 -8.25 8.44 4.90
CA ASP A 193 -9.60 9.02 4.77
C ASP A 193 -9.74 9.92 3.54
N SER A 194 -8.66 10.54 3.06
CA SER A 194 -8.63 11.36 1.84
C SER A 194 -8.89 10.57 0.55
N MET A 195 -8.70 9.24 0.59
CA MET A 195 -8.92 8.33 -0.54
C MET A 195 -10.30 7.65 -0.47
N LYS A 196 -11.08 7.95 0.58
CA LYS A 196 -12.43 7.44 0.76
C LYS A 196 -13.45 8.49 0.37
N ASP A 197 -14.64 8.03 0.04
CA ASP A 197 -15.79 8.91 -0.19
C ASP A 197 -16.24 9.61 1.11
N SER A 198 -17.20 10.53 1.00
CA SER A 198 -17.73 11.27 2.14
C SER A 198 -18.36 10.37 3.20
N THR A 199 -18.89 9.20 2.82
CA THR A 199 -19.47 8.23 3.76
C THR A 199 -18.41 7.34 4.41
N LYS A 200 -17.17 7.36 3.93
CA LYS A 200 -16.06 6.47 4.28
C LYS A 200 -16.38 4.98 4.09
N ARG A 201 -17.34 4.67 3.23
CA ARG A 201 -17.78 3.30 2.91
C ARG A 201 -17.37 2.88 1.51
N TYR A 202 -16.84 3.78 0.71
CA TYR A 202 -16.39 3.51 -0.65
C TYR A 202 -15.06 4.19 -0.94
N LEU A 203 -14.36 3.74 -1.98
CA LEU A 203 -13.24 4.50 -2.52
C LEU A 203 -13.76 5.76 -3.22
N LYS A 204 -13.00 6.86 -3.09
CA LYS A 204 -13.38 8.16 -3.65
C LYS A 204 -13.44 8.14 -5.18
N ALA A 205 -12.44 7.52 -5.82
CA ALA A 205 -12.33 7.46 -7.28
C ALA A 205 -13.11 6.29 -7.91
N ASN A 206 -13.63 5.36 -7.10
CA ASN A 206 -14.46 4.26 -7.57
C ASN A 206 -15.50 3.86 -6.52
N SER A 207 -16.75 4.31 -6.71
CA SER A 207 -17.88 4.03 -5.82
C SER A 207 -18.36 2.57 -5.85
N HIS A 208 -17.87 1.76 -6.78
CA HIS A 208 -18.18 0.32 -6.86
C HIS A 208 -17.34 -0.51 -5.87
N ILE A 209 -16.30 0.09 -5.28
CA ILE A 209 -15.48 -0.57 -4.28
C ILE A 209 -15.99 -0.21 -2.89
N ARG A 210 -16.74 -1.14 -2.30
CA ARG A 210 -17.29 -1.03 -0.96
C ARG A 210 -16.27 -1.46 0.09
N LEU A 211 -16.17 -0.64 1.12
CA LEU A 211 -15.32 -0.84 2.28
C LEU A 211 -16.18 -1.20 3.50
N SER A 212 -15.70 -2.16 4.29
CA SER A 212 -16.34 -2.63 5.51
C SER A 212 -15.37 -2.56 6.67
N GLN A 213 -15.77 -1.84 7.72
CA GLN A 213 -15.07 -1.85 9.01
C GLN A 213 -15.50 -3.00 9.92
N THR A 214 -16.54 -3.74 9.53
CA THR A 214 -16.99 -4.95 10.22
C THR A 214 -15.85 -5.97 10.20
N TYR A 215 -15.47 -6.48 11.39
CA TYR A 215 -14.46 -7.51 11.70
C TYR A 215 -13.00 -7.03 11.82
#